data_AF-A0A2M7ZDI2-F1
#
_entry.id   AF-A0A2M7ZDI2-F1
#
_cell.length_a   1.000
_cell.length_b   1.000
_cell.length_c   1.000
_cell.angle_alpha   90.00
_cell.angle_beta   90.00
_cell.angle_gamma   90.00
#
_symmetry.space_group_name_H-M   'P 1'
#
loop_
_entity.id
_entity.type
_entity.pdbx_description
1 polymer ?
#
loop_
_entity_poly.entity_id
_entity_poly.type
_entity_poly.pdbx_seq_one_letter_code
_entity_poly.pdbx_strand_id
1 'polypeptide(L)'
;MNKKYFMLVIFIMSCPIFAQTEFSVHKFHKEIYQKSFAKSGNDFLSENTGEIIPLQNTKIELSKIVFGYLPDWEYLANSQKYFHFDLITHLVAFDFPADSNGNISNPAGWPWTSLLNTAHLNGVKNILGVTNFEAKEIRKIMTNSTSKQNFFNQLKSKVAAYKFDGVNIDFEGLYNADKGAVLNNFMTDLTNFLHTEFPGSEVSFAGPVVNWGNYWDLLGLVKSCDYVFIMGYAFYGGWSTTSGPNSPLTGGSRNIATALNNDYAAAVANYPERVVLGLPYYGIHWTTETSSAYSKVIDFVANPKYRSAILKAETNGKIWDTNSKTVWTRWQDSEWNQIWFDDDSSLGLKYDLAIAKNIGGIGMWALGYDGDRAELWNLISKKFGDGSVSIPSKPNTFYIKDNGLNSVTLNFNKSLFADFYEVYKSTDAVHYKSLGNFSTNKIAIENMNSDSIYFFKVRAGNSTGLSEFTEVLCASQKNSYNKILLVNGFDRISNTTNNFDAVKFWFEPLAETYSDFISTSNEAVIQGLVDLNDYEIVMWILMDESTEDETFSGVEQSLIKNFLEQNGNFFISGSEIGWDLVEKGSAADKEFFKNYLKANYISDAPNNKS
;
A
#
# COMPACT_ATOMS: atom_id res chain seq x y z
N MET A 1 -39.29 30.11 49.03
CA MET A 1 -39.23 30.28 47.56
C MET A 1 -37.89 30.90 47.21
N ASN A 2 -36.85 30.09 47.01
CA ASN A 2 -35.51 30.56 46.61
C ASN A 2 -35.28 30.21 45.14
N LYS A 3 -35.33 31.23 44.27
CA LYS A 3 -34.94 31.10 42.85
C LYS A 3 -33.42 31.20 42.75
N LYS A 4 -32.75 30.10 42.41
CA LYS A 4 -31.37 30.10 41.95
C LYS A 4 -31.37 30.40 40.45
N TYR A 5 -30.71 31.49 40.06
CA TYR A 5 -30.39 31.79 38.66
C TYR A 5 -29.26 30.87 38.21
N PHE A 6 -29.49 30.06 37.18
CA PHE A 6 -28.45 29.27 36.51
C PHE A 6 -27.88 30.13 35.37
N MET A 7 -26.64 30.59 35.53
CA MET A 7 -25.91 31.33 34.51
C MET A 7 -25.30 30.32 33.54
N LEU A 8 -25.84 30.26 32.32
CA LEU A 8 -25.36 29.41 31.24
C LEU A 8 -24.08 30.03 30.67
N VAL A 9 -22.91 29.53 31.10
CA VAL A 9 -21.62 29.86 30.48
C VAL A 9 -21.46 28.95 29.26
N ILE A 10 -21.70 29.50 28.07
CA ILE A 10 -21.38 28.83 26.81
C ILE A 10 -19.86 28.92 26.63
N PHE A 11 -19.16 27.83 26.95
CA PHE A 11 -17.77 27.66 26.55
C PHE A 11 -17.73 27.35 25.05
N ILE A 12 -17.51 28.37 24.23
CA ILE A 12 -17.08 28.18 22.84
C ILE A 12 -15.59 27.79 22.91
N MET A 13 -15.30 26.48 22.95
CA MET A 13 -13.95 25.99 22.66
C MET A 13 -13.67 26.20 21.18
N SER A 14 -13.15 27.37 20.81
CA SER A 14 -12.46 27.54 19.54
C SER A 14 -11.08 26.89 19.69
N CYS A 15 -10.96 25.61 19.36
CA CYS A 15 -9.67 24.97 19.16
C CYS A 15 -9.18 25.38 17.75
N PRO A 16 -8.11 26.17 17.62
CA PRO A 16 -7.58 26.46 16.30
C PRO A 16 -6.86 25.22 15.78
N ILE A 17 -7.49 24.54 14.83
CA ILE A 17 -6.93 23.41 14.08
C ILE A 17 -5.91 24.00 13.11
N PHE A 18 -4.61 23.93 13.41
CA PHE A 18 -3.51 24.38 12.53
C PHE A 18 -2.80 23.23 11.80
N ALA A 19 -3.56 22.17 11.50
CA ALA A 19 -3.08 20.84 11.13
C ALA A 19 -2.13 20.74 9.92
N GLN A 20 -2.13 21.72 9.01
CA GLN A 20 -1.27 21.71 7.80
C GLN A 20 -0.37 22.94 7.64
N THR A 21 -0.45 23.94 8.54
CA THR A 21 0.44 25.11 8.42
C THR A 21 1.81 24.90 9.04
N GLU A 22 1.94 23.95 9.96
CA GLU A 22 3.19 23.65 10.68
C GLU A 22 3.64 22.18 10.60
N PHE A 23 2.80 21.27 10.12
CA PHE A 23 3.12 19.83 10.01
C PHE A 23 3.04 19.37 8.56
N SER A 24 4.17 18.86 8.03
CA SER A 24 4.25 18.21 6.72
C SER A 24 4.23 16.70 6.91
N VAL A 25 3.22 16.04 6.34
CA VAL A 25 3.13 14.57 6.40
C VAL A 25 4.18 13.90 5.53
N HIS A 26 4.58 14.53 4.42
CA HIS A 26 5.64 14.02 3.56
C HIS A 26 6.99 14.04 4.28
N LYS A 27 7.34 15.15 4.95
CA LYS A 27 8.52 15.24 5.84
C LYS A 27 8.47 14.19 6.93
N PHE A 28 7.33 14.07 7.61
CA PHE A 28 7.16 13.13 8.71
C PHE A 28 7.33 11.66 8.27
N HIS A 29 6.69 11.23 7.18
CA HIS A 29 6.86 9.89 6.64
C HIS A 29 8.31 9.64 6.21
N LYS A 30 8.93 10.59 5.53
CA LYS A 30 10.34 10.50 5.13
C LYS A 30 11.26 10.26 6.32
N GLU A 31 11.13 11.06 7.37
CA GLU A 31 11.95 10.93 8.59
C GLU A 31 11.74 9.59 9.32
N ILE A 32 10.52 9.03 9.28
CA ILE A 32 10.22 7.72 9.85
C ILE A 32 10.88 6.61 9.02
N TYR A 33 10.62 6.58 7.71
CA TYR A 33 11.01 5.45 6.89
C TYR A 33 12.50 5.44 6.57
N GLN A 34 13.17 6.59 6.43
CA GLN A 34 14.62 6.65 6.27
C GLN A 34 15.39 6.00 7.44
N LYS A 35 14.86 6.07 8.67
CA LYS A 35 15.47 5.41 9.84
C LYS A 35 15.34 3.88 9.80
N SER A 36 14.31 3.36 9.14
CA SER A 36 14.06 1.92 9.03
C SER A 36 14.91 1.27 7.94
N PHE A 37 15.17 1.95 6.82
CA PHE A 37 15.95 1.40 5.70
C PHE A 37 17.47 1.41 5.93
N ALA A 38 18.00 2.25 6.82
CA ALA A 38 19.41 2.19 7.21
C ALA A 38 19.83 0.85 7.86
N LYS A 39 18.89 -0.08 8.10
CA LYS A 39 19.11 -1.39 8.72
C LYS A 39 18.99 -2.60 7.78
N SER A 40 18.53 -2.44 6.54
CA SER A 40 18.42 -3.55 5.56
C SER A 40 19.32 -3.27 4.36
N GLY A 41 20.18 -4.22 4.00
CA GLY A 41 21.18 -4.07 2.95
C GLY A 41 20.57 -3.88 1.55
N ASN A 42 21.33 -3.21 0.67
CA ASN A 42 20.95 -2.82 -0.69
C ASN A 42 21.19 -3.95 -1.73
N ASP A 43 20.42 -5.05 -1.68
CA ASP A 43 20.65 -6.16 -2.63
C ASP A 43 19.85 -6.05 -3.95
N PHE A 44 19.02 -5.03 -4.15
CA PHE A 44 18.15 -4.89 -5.33
C PHE A 44 18.65 -3.96 -6.46
N LEU A 45 19.96 -3.64 -6.52
CA LEU A 45 20.48 -2.62 -7.46
C LEU A 45 20.91 -3.16 -8.84
N SER A 46 20.71 -4.45 -9.16
CA SER A 46 21.27 -5.05 -10.38
C SER A 46 20.54 -4.70 -11.69
N GLU A 47 19.28 -4.25 -11.66
CA GLU A 47 18.48 -4.01 -12.88
C GLU A 47 18.58 -2.59 -13.48
N ASN A 48 19.35 -1.68 -12.88
CA ASN A 48 19.37 -0.26 -13.25
C ASN A 48 20.34 0.15 -14.38
N THR A 49 20.74 -0.78 -15.26
CA THR A 49 21.85 -0.56 -16.21
C THR A 49 21.44 -0.09 -17.63
N GLY A 50 20.15 0.19 -17.87
CA GLY A 50 19.64 0.64 -19.17
C GLY A 50 19.61 2.16 -19.37
N GLU A 51 19.42 2.60 -20.62
CA GLU A 51 19.06 3.99 -20.95
C GLU A 51 17.59 4.25 -20.58
N ILE A 52 17.29 5.43 -20.04
CA ILE A 52 15.90 5.85 -19.80
C ILE A 52 15.29 6.31 -21.12
N ILE A 53 14.20 5.66 -21.53
CA ILE A 53 13.49 5.96 -22.77
C ILE A 53 12.54 7.16 -22.59
N PRO A 54 12.16 7.89 -23.64
CA PRO A 54 11.07 8.87 -23.56
C PRO A 54 9.69 8.19 -23.44
N LEU A 55 8.67 8.96 -23.06
CA LEU A 55 7.26 8.56 -23.07
C LEU A 55 6.86 7.96 -24.43
N GLN A 56 6.18 6.80 -24.40
CA GLN A 56 5.65 6.15 -25.59
C GLN A 56 4.17 6.52 -25.79
N ASN A 57 3.72 6.55 -27.05
CA ASN A 57 2.34 6.87 -27.42
C ASN A 57 1.38 5.69 -27.19
N THR A 58 1.43 5.10 -26.00
CA THR A 58 0.47 4.10 -25.53
C THR A 58 -0.74 4.84 -24.95
N LYS A 59 -1.95 4.45 -25.36
CA LYS A 59 -3.18 5.12 -24.90
C LYS A 59 -3.54 4.61 -23.51
N ILE A 60 -3.65 5.53 -22.55
CA ILE A 60 -4.26 5.27 -21.25
C ILE A 60 -5.77 5.50 -21.37
N GLU A 61 -6.56 4.50 -21.02
CA GLU A 61 -8.02 4.48 -21.14
C GLU A 61 -8.72 4.98 -19.86
N LEU A 62 -8.11 5.95 -19.16
CA LEU A 62 -8.71 6.59 -17.99
C LEU A 62 -9.38 7.91 -18.39
N SER A 63 -10.62 8.09 -17.93
CA SER A 63 -11.45 9.27 -18.15
C SER A 63 -10.99 10.52 -17.40
N LYS A 64 -10.09 10.37 -16.43
CA LYS A 64 -9.55 11.42 -15.56
C LYS A 64 -8.08 11.15 -15.24
N ILE A 65 -7.41 12.20 -14.76
CA ILE A 65 -6.06 12.11 -14.24
C ILE A 65 -6.03 11.25 -12.97
N VAL A 66 -5.01 10.40 -12.88
CA VAL A 66 -4.65 9.61 -11.69
C VAL A 66 -3.15 9.81 -11.39
N PHE A 67 -2.83 10.58 -10.35
CA PHE A 67 -1.46 10.85 -9.86
C PHE A 67 -1.03 9.83 -8.81
N GLY A 68 0.14 9.23 -8.96
CA GLY A 68 0.75 8.37 -7.95
C GLY A 68 2.10 8.89 -7.48
N TYR A 69 2.22 9.27 -6.20
CA TYR A 69 3.51 9.57 -5.59
C TYR A 69 4.20 8.28 -5.17
N LEU A 70 5.39 8.02 -5.70
CA LEU A 70 6.24 6.90 -5.29
C LEU A 70 7.41 7.41 -4.45
N PRO A 71 7.39 7.21 -3.12
CA PRO A 71 8.52 7.53 -2.28
C PRO A 71 9.64 6.49 -2.40
N ASP A 72 10.89 6.92 -2.20
CA ASP A 72 12.08 6.08 -2.31
C ASP A 72 12.05 4.84 -1.42
N TRP A 73 11.47 4.93 -0.22
CA TRP A 73 11.33 3.79 0.68
C TRP A 73 10.35 2.72 0.18
N GLU A 74 9.34 3.07 -0.63
CA GLU A 74 8.47 2.07 -1.26
C GLU A 74 9.12 1.49 -2.53
N TYR A 75 9.93 2.28 -3.25
CA TYR A 75 10.76 1.76 -4.34
C TYR A 75 11.78 0.73 -3.84
N LEU A 76 12.50 1.07 -2.75
CA LEU A 76 13.47 0.17 -2.13
C LEU A 76 12.81 -1.07 -1.51
N ALA A 77 11.53 -0.99 -1.15
CA ALA A 77 10.72 -2.14 -0.73
C ALA A 77 10.20 -2.99 -1.91
N ASN A 78 10.63 -2.70 -3.14
CA ASN A 78 10.17 -3.35 -4.37
C ASN A 78 8.64 -3.33 -4.55
N SER A 79 7.97 -2.25 -4.11
CA SER A 79 6.51 -2.13 -4.22
C SER A 79 6.01 -1.99 -5.66
N GLN A 80 6.89 -1.58 -6.58
CA GLN A 80 6.57 -1.39 -7.99
C GLN A 80 6.06 -2.64 -8.69
N LYS A 81 6.35 -3.84 -8.16
CA LYS A 81 5.80 -5.10 -8.67
C LYS A 81 4.27 -5.20 -8.56
N TYR A 82 3.66 -4.36 -7.72
CA TYR A 82 2.21 -4.31 -7.51
C TYR A 82 1.52 -3.19 -8.32
N PHE A 83 2.25 -2.40 -9.12
CA PHE A 83 1.65 -1.24 -9.77
C PHE A 83 0.90 -1.61 -11.04
N HIS A 84 -0.29 -1.03 -11.19
CA HIS A 84 -1.09 -1.10 -12.40
C HIS A 84 -0.88 0.17 -13.23
N PHE A 85 0.12 0.13 -14.13
CA PHE A 85 0.47 1.28 -14.98
C PHE A 85 -0.65 1.71 -15.94
N ASP A 86 -1.55 0.80 -16.28
CA ASP A 86 -2.78 1.08 -17.03
C ASP A 86 -3.82 1.88 -16.22
N LEU A 87 -3.67 1.92 -14.89
CA LEU A 87 -4.57 2.60 -13.95
C LEU A 87 -3.97 3.85 -13.30
N ILE A 88 -2.80 4.31 -13.77
CA ILE A 88 -2.24 5.61 -13.42
C ILE A 88 -1.90 6.40 -14.67
N THR A 89 -1.90 7.74 -14.55
CA THR A 89 -1.51 8.64 -15.66
C THR A 89 -0.18 9.33 -15.42
N HIS A 90 0.16 9.54 -14.14
CA HIS A 90 1.36 10.23 -13.73
C HIS A 90 2.01 9.48 -12.57
N LEU A 91 3.29 9.17 -12.71
CA LEU A 91 4.15 8.62 -11.67
C LEU A 91 5.07 9.75 -11.17
N VAL A 92 4.88 10.21 -9.94
CA VAL A 92 5.74 11.21 -9.31
C VAL A 92 6.86 10.49 -8.55
N ALA A 93 8.09 10.59 -9.05
CA ALA A 93 9.26 10.06 -8.36
C ALA A 93 9.60 10.96 -7.17
N PHE A 94 9.39 10.45 -5.95
CA PHE A 94 9.43 11.21 -4.71
C PHE A 94 10.57 10.72 -3.77
N ASP A 95 11.42 11.57 -3.20
CA ASP A 95 11.61 13.00 -3.48
C ASP A 95 13.03 13.32 -3.93
N PHE A 96 13.13 14.45 -4.62
CA PHE A 96 14.36 15.11 -5.01
C PHE A 96 14.52 16.37 -4.15
N PRO A 97 15.26 16.31 -3.04
CA PRO A 97 15.40 17.45 -2.13
C PRO A 97 16.15 18.61 -2.77
N ALA A 98 15.60 19.82 -2.66
CA ALA A 98 16.24 21.05 -3.07
C ALA A 98 16.87 21.77 -1.87
N ASP A 99 18.12 22.23 -1.97
CA ASP A 99 18.75 23.05 -0.93
C ASP A 99 18.47 24.56 -1.12
N SER A 100 18.86 25.37 -0.12
CA SER A 100 18.68 26.83 -0.16
C SER A 100 19.40 27.57 -1.30
N ASN A 101 20.29 26.92 -2.06
CA ASN A 101 20.96 27.47 -3.24
C ASN A 101 20.33 26.99 -4.55
N GLY A 102 19.29 26.15 -4.48
CA GLY A 102 18.62 25.56 -5.63
C GLY A 102 19.30 24.29 -6.17
N ASN A 103 20.27 23.70 -5.46
CA ASN A 103 20.81 22.39 -5.86
C ASN A 103 19.81 21.29 -5.53
N ILE A 104 19.67 20.30 -6.41
CA ILE A 104 18.68 19.22 -6.25
C ILE A 104 19.40 17.86 -6.17
N SER A 105 19.28 17.17 -5.04
CA SER A 105 19.83 15.82 -4.85
C SER A 105 18.90 14.74 -5.41
N ASN A 106 19.41 13.52 -5.58
CA ASN A 106 18.63 12.37 -6.02
C ASN A 106 18.04 11.61 -4.81
N PRO A 107 16.90 10.92 -4.97
CA PRO A 107 16.39 9.98 -3.98
C PRO A 107 17.32 8.77 -3.83
N ALA A 108 17.07 7.95 -2.80
CA ALA A 108 17.78 6.69 -2.63
C ALA A 108 17.49 5.70 -3.79
N GLY A 109 18.48 4.85 -4.11
CA GLY A 109 18.36 3.85 -5.18
C GLY A 109 18.32 4.40 -6.62
N TRP A 110 18.57 5.69 -6.82
CA TRP A 110 18.50 6.37 -8.12
C TRP A 110 19.67 6.01 -9.06
N PRO A 111 19.46 5.90 -10.40
CA PRO A 111 18.19 6.07 -11.13
C PRO A 111 17.30 4.82 -11.10
N TRP A 112 15.99 5.03 -11.03
CA TRP A 112 14.98 3.96 -11.06
C TRP A 112 14.65 3.53 -12.50
N THR A 113 15.67 3.19 -13.29
CA THR A 113 15.57 3.09 -14.76
C THR A 113 14.47 2.12 -15.22
N SER A 114 14.41 0.91 -14.65
CA SER A 114 13.42 -0.10 -15.03
C SER A 114 11.98 0.39 -14.82
N LEU A 115 11.73 1.04 -13.68
CA LEU A 115 10.43 1.63 -13.34
C LEU A 115 10.05 2.75 -14.32
N LEU A 116 10.94 3.71 -14.54
CA LEU A 116 10.66 4.85 -15.43
C LEU A 116 10.37 4.36 -16.86
N ASN A 117 11.12 3.38 -17.33
CA ASN A 117 10.89 2.77 -18.64
C ASN A 117 9.55 2.03 -18.70
N THR A 118 9.21 1.27 -17.67
CA THR A 118 7.91 0.57 -17.57
C THR A 118 6.74 1.55 -17.61
N ALA A 119 6.85 2.67 -16.87
CA ALA A 119 5.86 3.74 -16.90
C ALA A 119 5.70 4.31 -18.32
N HIS A 120 6.80 4.72 -18.95
CA HIS A 120 6.76 5.29 -20.31
C HIS A 120 6.25 4.32 -21.37
N LEU A 121 6.60 3.02 -21.29
CA LEU A 121 6.07 1.99 -22.19
C LEU A 121 4.55 1.86 -22.10
N ASN A 122 3.98 2.08 -20.91
CA ASN A 122 2.54 2.07 -20.67
C ASN A 122 1.87 3.44 -20.88
N GLY A 123 2.59 4.44 -21.38
CA GLY A 123 2.05 5.79 -21.62
C GLY A 123 1.90 6.63 -20.36
N VAL A 124 2.45 6.19 -19.22
CA VAL A 124 2.43 6.91 -17.95
C VAL A 124 3.53 7.97 -17.95
N LYS A 125 3.16 9.20 -17.61
CA LYS A 125 4.10 10.32 -17.51
C LYS A 125 4.95 10.20 -16.25
N ASN A 126 6.26 10.31 -16.40
CA ASN A 126 7.17 10.39 -15.26
C ASN A 126 7.33 11.85 -14.82
N ILE A 127 7.06 12.15 -13.56
CA ILE A 127 7.11 13.50 -12.99
C ILE A 127 8.19 13.58 -11.91
N LEU A 128 9.07 14.57 -12.01
CA LEU A 128 10.12 14.85 -11.03
C LEU A 128 9.52 15.51 -9.79
N GLY A 129 9.41 14.79 -8.66
CA GLY A 129 8.89 15.33 -7.39
C GLY A 129 9.97 16.01 -6.55
N VAL A 130 9.93 17.34 -6.45
CA VAL A 130 10.97 18.15 -5.79
C VAL A 130 10.47 18.75 -4.49
N THR A 131 11.23 18.56 -3.41
CA THR A 131 10.81 18.94 -2.06
C THR A 131 11.72 19.96 -1.40
N ASN A 132 11.13 20.77 -0.51
CA ASN A 132 11.80 21.44 0.58
C ASN A 132 10.76 21.73 1.68
N PHE A 133 11.16 21.66 2.94
CA PHE A 133 10.27 21.81 4.10
C PHE A 133 10.70 22.92 5.07
N GLU A 134 11.64 23.77 4.66
CA GLU A 134 12.23 24.84 5.49
C GLU A 134 11.89 26.21 4.90
N ALA A 135 11.02 26.96 5.59
CA ALA A 135 10.46 28.23 5.13
C ALA A 135 11.51 29.23 4.60
N LYS A 136 12.65 29.33 5.31
CA LYS A 136 13.75 30.24 4.95
C LYS A 136 14.43 29.84 3.66
N GLU A 137 14.61 28.54 3.43
CA GLU A 137 15.24 28.02 2.22
C GLU A 137 14.31 28.18 1.03
N ILE A 138 13.05 27.76 1.16
CA ILE A 138 12.00 27.94 0.15
C ILE A 138 11.90 29.41 -0.27
N ARG A 139 11.83 30.34 0.68
CA ARG A 139 11.81 31.79 0.38
C ARG A 139 13.03 32.21 -0.42
N LYS A 140 14.23 31.74 -0.06
CA LYS A 140 15.45 32.08 -0.80
C LYS A 140 15.42 31.53 -2.21
N ILE A 141 14.99 30.28 -2.42
CA ILE A 141 14.80 29.69 -3.75
C ILE A 141 13.84 30.53 -4.59
N MET A 142 12.72 30.99 -4.02
CA MET A 142 11.72 31.75 -4.77
C MET A 142 12.11 33.21 -5.08
N THR A 143 12.89 33.85 -4.20
CA THR A 143 13.09 35.33 -4.23
C THR A 143 14.51 35.76 -4.58
N ASN A 144 15.52 34.92 -4.41
CA ASN A 144 16.91 35.25 -4.77
C ASN A 144 17.19 34.82 -6.22
N SER A 145 17.50 35.77 -7.10
CA SER A 145 17.69 35.51 -8.54
C SER A 145 18.73 34.43 -8.83
N THR A 146 19.85 34.39 -8.10
CA THR A 146 20.89 33.37 -8.30
C THR A 146 20.39 31.98 -7.91
N SER A 147 19.75 31.86 -6.74
CA SER A 147 19.24 30.57 -6.24
C SER A 147 18.09 30.06 -7.11
N LYS A 148 17.18 30.96 -7.52
CA LYS A 148 16.07 30.65 -8.44
C LYS A 148 16.57 30.15 -9.79
N GLN A 149 17.54 30.82 -10.40
CA GLN A 149 18.10 30.42 -11.69
C GLN A 149 18.89 29.11 -11.60
N ASN A 150 19.62 28.89 -10.51
CA ASN A 150 20.27 27.60 -10.28
C ASN A 150 19.23 26.48 -10.15
N PHE A 151 18.16 26.71 -9.38
CA PHE A 151 17.05 25.76 -9.25
C PHE A 151 16.44 25.39 -10.61
N PHE A 152 16.12 26.37 -11.46
CA PHE A 152 15.58 26.14 -12.80
C PHE A 152 16.55 25.33 -13.68
N ASN A 153 17.84 25.64 -13.63
CA ASN A 153 18.87 24.90 -14.38
C ASN A 153 19.06 23.46 -13.89
N GLN A 154 18.93 23.22 -12.57
CA GLN A 154 18.98 21.87 -11.99
C GLN A 154 17.78 21.04 -12.43
N LEU A 155 16.57 21.63 -12.42
CA LEU A 155 15.37 20.98 -12.97
C LEU A 155 15.56 20.63 -14.44
N LYS A 156 15.97 21.59 -15.27
CA LYS A 156 16.25 21.36 -16.69
C LYS A 156 17.22 20.20 -16.92
N SER A 157 18.30 20.17 -16.13
CA SER A 157 19.32 19.13 -16.24
C SER A 157 18.76 17.74 -15.90
N LYS A 158 17.96 17.62 -14.82
CA LYS A 158 17.35 16.35 -14.43
C LYS A 158 16.25 15.89 -15.38
N VAL A 159 15.40 16.81 -15.83
CA VAL A 159 14.34 16.54 -16.82
C VAL A 159 14.96 15.98 -18.11
N ALA A 160 16.00 16.62 -18.63
CA ALA A 160 16.69 16.14 -19.83
C ALA A 160 17.43 14.79 -19.62
N ALA A 161 18.09 14.62 -18.47
CA ALA A 161 18.90 13.44 -18.17
C ALA A 161 18.05 12.19 -17.95
N TYR A 162 16.90 12.33 -17.28
CA TYR A 162 16.06 11.20 -16.87
C TYR A 162 14.73 11.14 -17.61
N LYS A 163 14.58 11.92 -18.69
CA LYS A 163 13.39 11.95 -19.56
C LYS A 163 12.09 12.19 -18.81
N PHE A 164 12.09 13.02 -17.78
CA PHE A 164 10.85 13.37 -17.10
C PHE A 164 9.93 14.17 -18.03
N ASP A 165 8.64 13.92 -17.93
CA ASP A 165 7.59 14.63 -18.66
C ASP A 165 7.09 15.86 -17.90
N GLY A 166 7.66 16.15 -16.73
CA GLY A 166 7.21 17.25 -15.91
C GLY A 166 7.88 17.33 -14.55
N VAL A 167 7.44 18.31 -13.77
CA VAL A 167 7.91 18.59 -12.42
C VAL A 167 6.72 18.79 -11.49
N ASN A 168 6.80 18.21 -10.30
CA ASN A 168 5.92 18.52 -9.19
C ASN A 168 6.73 19.21 -8.09
N ILE A 169 6.27 20.39 -7.66
CA ILE A 169 6.88 21.14 -6.55
C ILE A 169 6.08 20.88 -5.28
N ASP A 170 6.74 20.31 -4.28
CA ASP A 170 6.21 20.07 -2.96
C ASP A 170 7.02 20.88 -1.92
N PHE A 171 6.71 22.17 -1.88
CA PHE A 171 7.26 23.09 -0.89
C PHE A 171 6.24 23.26 0.23
N GLU A 172 6.58 22.81 1.44
CA GLU A 172 5.70 22.92 2.61
C GLU A 172 6.32 23.79 3.71
N GLY A 173 5.49 24.30 4.61
CA GLY A 173 5.95 25.15 5.70
C GLY A 173 6.32 26.59 5.28
N LEU A 174 5.78 27.09 4.16
CA LEU A 174 6.02 28.47 3.71
C LEU A 174 5.61 29.49 4.78
N TYR A 175 6.31 30.64 4.81
CA TYR A 175 5.83 31.81 5.53
C TYR A 175 4.47 32.26 4.99
N ASN A 176 3.60 32.76 5.87
CA ASN A 176 2.27 33.24 5.47
C ASN A 176 2.31 34.31 4.36
N ALA A 177 3.32 35.17 4.36
CA ALA A 177 3.50 36.21 3.35
C ALA A 177 3.89 35.67 1.96
N ASP A 178 4.35 34.42 1.86
CA ASP A 178 4.81 33.83 0.60
C ASP A 178 3.72 33.03 -0.13
N LYS A 179 2.63 32.66 0.56
CA LYS A 179 1.54 31.77 0.07
C LYS A 179 0.63 32.40 -0.99
N GLY A 180 0.88 33.65 -1.37
CA GLY A 180 0.16 34.37 -2.42
C GLY A 180 1.04 34.67 -3.63
N ALA A 181 1.17 35.95 -3.98
CA ALA A 181 1.85 36.41 -5.18
C ALA A 181 3.31 35.93 -5.32
N VAL A 182 4.04 35.76 -4.22
CA VAL A 182 5.44 35.28 -4.27
C VAL A 182 5.53 33.87 -4.84
N LEU A 183 4.79 32.92 -4.25
CA LEU A 183 4.71 31.56 -4.76
C LEU A 183 4.09 31.50 -6.15
N ASN A 184 2.98 32.21 -6.38
CA ASN A 184 2.26 32.14 -7.64
C ASN A 184 3.12 32.66 -8.81
N ASN A 185 3.85 33.76 -8.63
CA ASN A 185 4.78 34.25 -9.65
C ASN A 185 5.97 33.29 -9.85
N PHE A 186 6.49 32.69 -8.78
CA PHE A 186 7.54 31.67 -8.90
C PHE A 186 7.07 30.47 -9.74
N MET A 187 5.86 29.97 -9.47
CA MET A 187 5.27 28.86 -10.24
C MET A 187 4.98 29.26 -11.69
N THR A 188 4.45 30.47 -11.94
CA THR A 188 4.27 30.98 -13.32
C THR A 188 5.59 31.01 -14.10
N ASP A 189 6.66 31.53 -13.48
CA ASP A 189 7.97 31.60 -14.12
C ASP A 189 8.53 30.20 -14.39
N LEU A 190 8.34 29.25 -13.46
CA LEU A 190 8.77 27.87 -13.61
C LEU A 190 8.03 27.15 -14.73
N THR A 191 6.70 27.27 -14.76
CA THR A 191 5.84 26.68 -15.80
C THR A 191 6.24 27.19 -17.18
N ASN A 192 6.38 28.52 -17.34
CA ASN A 192 6.82 29.12 -18.61
C ASN A 192 8.22 28.64 -19.03
N PHE A 193 9.15 28.54 -18.08
CA PHE A 193 10.50 28.07 -18.33
C PHE A 193 10.52 26.63 -18.83
N LEU A 194 9.83 25.71 -18.14
CA LEU A 194 9.81 24.30 -18.52
C LEU A 194 9.04 24.07 -19.82
N HIS A 195 7.90 24.75 -20.05
CA HIS A 195 7.18 24.67 -21.34
C HIS A 195 8.02 25.17 -22.53
N THR A 196 8.91 26.13 -22.30
CA THR A 196 9.83 26.64 -23.33
C THR A 196 10.96 25.65 -23.62
N GLU A 197 11.55 25.08 -22.57
CA GLU A 197 12.69 24.16 -22.68
C GLU A 197 12.27 22.76 -23.15
N PHE A 198 11.07 22.31 -22.73
CA PHE A 198 10.51 21.00 -23.00
C PHE A 198 9.02 21.13 -23.38
N PRO A 199 8.72 21.43 -24.65
CA PRO A 199 7.33 21.53 -25.11
C PRO A 199 6.53 20.26 -24.79
N GLY A 200 5.39 20.43 -24.11
CA GLY A 200 4.55 19.33 -23.63
C GLY A 200 4.85 18.86 -22.20
N SER A 201 5.89 19.40 -21.54
CA SER A 201 6.13 19.12 -20.13
C SER A 201 5.04 19.71 -19.23
N GLU A 202 4.78 19.09 -18.08
CA GLU A 202 3.77 19.56 -17.13
C GLU A 202 4.39 20.02 -15.80
N VAL A 203 3.86 21.11 -15.25
CA VAL A 203 4.28 21.65 -13.96
C VAL A 203 3.12 21.63 -12.98
N SER A 204 3.34 21.01 -11.83
CA SER A 204 2.33 20.88 -10.78
C SER A 204 2.85 21.30 -9.41
N PHE A 205 1.92 21.61 -8.51
CA PHE A 205 2.22 21.96 -7.11
C PHE A 205 1.41 21.09 -6.14
N ALA A 206 2.03 20.61 -5.07
CA ALA A 206 1.35 19.97 -3.95
C ALA A 206 0.75 21.03 -3.02
N GLY A 207 -0.54 21.32 -3.19
CA GLY A 207 -1.27 22.36 -2.47
C GLY A 207 -1.92 21.87 -1.17
N PRO A 208 -2.19 22.78 -0.21
CA PRO A 208 -2.89 22.43 1.03
C PRO A 208 -4.36 22.08 0.74
N VAL A 209 -4.98 21.24 1.57
CA VAL A 209 -6.43 20.99 1.45
C VAL A 209 -7.27 22.09 2.08
N VAL A 210 -6.77 22.76 3.11
CA VAL A 210 -7.50 23.85 3.78
C VAL A 210 -6.70 25.16 3.72
N ASN A 211 -7.37 26.26 3.37
CA ASN A 211 -6.77 27.60 3.39
C ASN A 211 -6.78 28.19 4.80
N TRP A 212 -6.00 27.60 5.71
CA TRP A 212 -5.92 28.07 7.09
C TRP A 212 -5.50 29.54 7.14
N GLY A 213 -6.32 30.37 7.79
CA GLY A 213 -6.08 31.80 7.93
C GLY A 213 -6.23 32.64 6.65
N ASN A 214 -6.71 32.05 5.55
CA ASN A 214 -6.88 32.72 4.25
C ASN A 214 -5.59 33.37 3.70
N TYR A 215 -4.43 32.75 3.94
CA TYR A 215 -3.14 33.25 3.45
C TYR A 215 -2.83 32.83 2.02
N TRP A 216 -3.44 31.75 1.54
CA TRP A 216 -3.19 31.24 0.20
C TRP A 216 -4.03 31.95 -0.85
N ASP A 217 -3.40 32.38 -1.94
CA ASP A 217 -4.10 32.72 -3.19
C ASP A 217 -4.22 31.47 -4.06
N LEU A 218 -5.18 30.61 -3.70
CA LEU A 218 -5.38 29.30 -4.34
C LEU A 218 -5.82 29.40 -5.81
N LEU A 219 -6.61 30.43 -6.17
CA LEU A 219 -6.99 30.64 -7.56
C LEU A 219 -5.79 31.07 -8.41
N GLY A 220 -4.94 31.96 -7.89
CA GLY A 220 -3.69 32.33 -8.54
C GLY A 220 -2.77 31.13 -8.71
N LEU A 221 -2.63 30.29 -7.68
CA LEU A 221 -1.79 29.10 -7.72
C LEU A 221 -2.24 28.11 -8.81
N VAL A 222 -3.54 27.85 -8.91
CA VAL A 222 -4.12 26.97 -9.95
C VAL A 222 -3.91 27.53 -11.36
N LYS A 223 -3.91 28.86 -11.53
CA LYS A 223 -3.58 29.49 -12.83
C LYS A 223 -2.10 29.37 -13.20
N SER A 224 -1.23 29.33 -12.19
CA SER A 224 0.23 29.30 -12.36
C SER A 224 0.79 27.92 -12.70
N CYS A 225 -0.01 26.86 -12.58
CA CYS A 225 0.40 25.48 -12.82
C CYS A 225 -0.48 24.83 -13.90
N ASP A 226 -0.01 23.72 -14.47
CA ASP A 226 -0.85 22.79 -15.24
C ASP A 226 -1.81 22.06 -14.30
N TYR A 227 -1.32 21.63 -13.12
CA TYR A 227 -2.14 21.00 -12.08
C TYR A 227 -1.78 21.47 -10.66
N VAL A 228 -2.77 21.52 -9.79
CA VAL A 228 -2.57 21.56 -8.33
C VAL A 228 -3.08 20.25 -7.75
N PHE A 229 -2.18 19.49 -7.16
CA PHE A 229 -2.47 18.30 -6.37
C PHE A 229 -2.84 18.74 -4.96
N ILE A 230 -4.12 18.69 -4.61
CA ILE A 230 -4.61 19.04 -3.28
C ILE A 230 -4.31 17.88 -2.34
N MET A 231 -3.49 18.10 -1.30
CA MET A 231 -3.18 17.11 -0.26
C MET A 231 -4.38 16.89 0.66
N GLY A 232 -5.39 16.17 0.15
CA GLY A 232 -6.71 15.93 0.75
C GLY A 232 -6.71 15.00 1.96
N TYR A 233 -5.71 15.11 2.83
CA TYR A 233 -5.46 14.25 3.99
C TYR A 233 -4.81 15.05 5.13
N ALA A 234 -4.46 14.39 6.23
CA ALA A 234 -3.91 15.02 7.43
C ALA A 234 -4.86 16.06 8.06
N PHE A 235 -6.18 15.79 8.07
CA PHE A 235 -7.14 16.60 8.84
C PHE A 235 -7.00 16.35 10.35
N TYR A 236 -6.70 15.10 10.72
CA TYR A 236 -6.28 14.67 12.05
C TYR A 236 -4.83 14.15 11.98
N GLY A 237 -4.16 14.05 13.12
CA GLY A 237 -2.78 13.55 13.21
C GLY A 237 -2.21 13.60 14.62
N GLY A 238 -0.88 13.57 14.76
CA GLY A 238 -0.20 13.58 16.06
C GLY A 238 -0.44 14.83 16.92
N TRP A 239 -0.88 15.93 16.30
CA TRP A 239 -1.27 17.18 17.00
C TRP A 239 -2.71 17.16 17.52
N SER A 240 -3.50 16.12 17.23
CA SER A 240 -4.91 16.08 17.57
C SER A 240 -5.13 15.62 19.01
N THR A 241 -6.02 16.30 19.74
CA THR A 241 -6.40 15.94 21.12
C THR A 241 -7.46 14.84 21.19
N THR A 242 -8.06 14.51 20.05
CA THR A 242 -9.04 13.42 19.87
C THR A 242 -8.66 12.60 18.64
N SER A 243 -8.99 11.31 18.64
CA SER A 243 -8.84 10.46 17.46
C SER A 243 -9.79 10.93 16.36
N GLY A 244 -9.51 10.58 15.10
CA GLY A 244 -10.41 10.95 14.03
C GLY A 244 -9.91 10.64 12.63
N PRO A 245 -10.74 10.93 11.61
CA PRO A 245 -10.51 10.57 10.23
C PRO A 245 -9.32 11.31 9.61
N ASN A 246 -8.46 10.59 8.90
CA ASN A 246 -7.35 11.20 8.14
C ASN A 246 -7.87 12.14 7.03
N SER A 247 -8.88 11.69 6.30
CA SER A 247 -9.48 12.46 5.21
C SER A 247 -11.02 12.43 5.25
N PRO A 248 -11.68 13.14 6.18
CA PRO A 248 -13.14 13.19 6.23
C PRO A 248 -13.72 13.73 4.92
N LEU A 249 -14.70 13.03 4.34
CA LEU A 249 -15.48 13.55 3.21
C LEU A 249 -16.46 14.61 3.68
N THR A 250 -17.17 14.34 4.78
CA THR A 250 -18.13 15.23 5.46
C THR A 250 -17.84 15.32 6.96
N GLY A 251 -18.68 16.04 7.72
CA GLY A 251 -18.53 16.13 9.18
C GLY A 251 -17.41 17.07 9.63
N GLY A 252 -17.41 17.41 10.92
CA GLY A 252 -16.46 18.39 11.48
C GLY A 252 -16.60 19.81 10.88
N SER A 253 -15.68 20.70 11.24
CA SER A 253 -15.63 22.08 10.72
C SER A 253 -14.84 22.21 9.40
N ARG A 254 -14.03 21.20 9.08
CA ARG A 254 -13.23 21.07 7.84
C ARG A 254 -13.24 19.63 7.39
N ASN A 255 -13.46 19.44 6.09
CA ASN A 255 -13.48 18.16 5.39
C ASN A 255 -13.27 18.40 3.88
N ILE A 256 -13.08 17.33 3.11
CA ILE A 256 -12.83 17.40 1.66
C ILE A 256 -13.96 18.15 0.94
N ALA A 257 -15.23 17.89 1.26
CA ALA A 257 -16.34 18.57 0.59
C ALA A 257 -16.30 20.08 0.84
N THR A 258 -16.05 20.52 2.08
CA THR A 258 -15.92 21.95 2.41
C THR A 258 -14.70 22.59 1.78
N ALA A 259 -13.57 21.88 1.68
CA ALA A 259 -12.37 22.37 1.01
C ALA A 259 -12.65 22.67 -0.47
N LEU A 260 -13.27 21.74 -1.19
CA LEU A 260 -13.62 21.95 -2.60
C LEU A 260 -14.74 22.97 -2.82
N ASN A 261 -15.71 23.04 -1.90
CA ASN A 261 -16.87 23.93 -2.01
C ASN A 261 -16.59 25.38 -1.57
N ASN A 262 -15.59 25.60 -0.72
CA ASN A 262 -15.33 26.89 -0.11
C ASN A 262 -13.91 27.38 -0.45
N ASP A 263 -12.87 26.66 -0.02
CA ASP A 263 -11.48 27.10 -0.16
C ASP A 263 -11.05 27.13 -1.63
N TYR A 264 -11.36 26.06 -2.38
CA TYR A 264 -11.07 25.93 -3.81
C TYR A 264 -12.26 26.28 -4.70
N ALA A 265 -13.33 26.88 -4.18
CA ALA A 265 -14.58 27.12 -4.92
C ALA A 265 -14.35 27.84 -6.25
N ALA A 266 -13.53 28.90 -6.23
CA ALA A 266 -13.20 29.66 -7.42
C ALA A 266 -12.32 28.87 -8.40
N ALA A 267 -11.37 28.07 -7.90
CA ALA A 267 -10.55 27.21 -8.75
C ALA A 267 -11.39 26.13 -9.45
N VAL A 268 -12.24 25.43 -8.69
CA VAL A 268 -13.14 24.40 -9.24
C VAL A 268 -14.15 25.00 -10.22
N ALA A 269 -14.63 26.22 -10.00
CA ALA A 269 -15.58 26.86 -10.91
C ALA A 269 -14.94 27.31 -12.25
N ASN A 270 -13.66 27.70 -12.24
CA ASN A 270 -13.03 28.34 -13.40
C ASN A 270 -11.99 27.44 -14.12
N TYR A 271 -11.33 26.54 -13.41
CA TYR A 271 -10.25 25.67 -13.89
C TYR A 271 -10.35 24.26 -13.27
N PRO A 272 -11.52 23.61 -13.27
CA PRO A 272 -11.68 22.30 -12.63
C PRO A 272 -10.68 21.26 -13.15
N GLU A 273 -10.35 21.31 -14.45
CA GLU A 273 -9.40 20.41 -15.12
C GLU A 273 -7.98 20.47 -14.54
N ARG A 274 -7.63 21.55 -13.84
CA ARG A 274 -6.33 21.75 -13.19
C ARG A 274 -6.29 21.33 -11.73
N VAL A 275 -7.40 20.84 -11.19
CA VAL A 275 -7.52 20.43 -9.79
C VAL A 275 -7.45 18.91 -9.69
N VAL A 276 -6.49 18.38 -8.93
CA VAL A 276 -6.33 16.95 -8.66
C VAL A 276 -6.52 16.72 -7.17
N LEU A 277 -7.47 15.87 -6.77
CA LEU A 277 -7.72 15.55 -5.37
C LEU A 277 -6.81 14.40 -4.90
N GLY A 278 -5.76 14.72 -4.15
CA GLY A 278 -4.89 13.75 -3.50
C GLY A 278 -5.54 13.11 -2.28
N LEU A 279 -5.44 11.78 -2.17
CA LEU A 279 -6.11 10.99 -1.15
C LEU A 279 -5.13 10.04 -0.45
N PRO A 280 -5.35 9.75 0.85
CA PRO A 280 -4.39 8.97 1.61
C PRO A 280 -4.60 7.47 1.43
N TYR A 281 -3.53 6.75 1.12
CA TYR A 281 -3.46 5.29 1.22
C TYR A 281 -2.82 4.89 2.56
N TYR A 282 -3.08 5.66 3.61
CA TYR A 282 -2.60 5.43 4.97
C TYR A 282 -3.65 5.89 6.00
N GLY A 283 -3.56 5.31 7.19
CA GLY A 283 -4.38 5.66 8.33
C GLY A 283 -3.64 6.46 9.39
N ILE A 284 -4.30 6.66 10.52
CA ILE A 284 -3.71 7.24 11.73
C ILE A 284 -4.07 6.36 12.92
N HIS A 285 -3.06 6.01 13.71
CA HIS A 285 -3.18 5.15 14.88
C HIS A 285 -2.90 5.97 16.15
N TRP A 286 -3.84 5.92 17.10
CA TRP A 286 -3.67 6.45 18.46
C TRP A 286 -3.99 5.41 19.52
N THR A 287 -3.44 5.61 20.72
CA THR A 287 -4.10 5.13 21.93
C THR A 287 -5.04 6.20 22.49
N THR A 288 -6.14 5.76 23.12
CA THR A 288 -7.25 6.62 23.51
C THR A 288 -7.83 6.21 24.87
N GLU A 289 -8.49 7.13 25.56
CA GLU A 289 -9.09 6.87 26.88
C GLU A 289 -10.27 5.88 26.82
N THR A 290 -11.02 5.85 25.72
CA THR A 290 -12.22 5.03 25.57
C THR A 290 -12.30 4.39 24.18
N SER A 291 -13.15 3.37 24.04
CA SER A 291 -13.43 2.75 22.75
C SER A 291 -14.24 3.63 21.79
N SER A 292 -14.83 4.74 22.25
CA SER A 292 -15.73 5.57 21.45
C SER A 292 -15.02 6.27 20.29
N ALA A 293 -15.75 6.48 19.20
CA ALA A 293 -15.27 7.33 18.11
C ALA A 293 -14.91 8.73 18.65
N TYR A 294 -13.87 9.35 18.10
CA TYR A 294 -13.39 10.67 18.54
C TYR A 294 -13.01 10.74 20.02
N SER A 295 -12.55 9.61 20.59
CA SER A 295 -12.09 9.57 21.97
C SER A 295 -10.88 10.47 22.16
N LYS A 296 -10.73 11.03 23.36
CA LYS A 296 -9.53 11.76 23.75
C LYS A 296 -8.30 10.87 23.57
N VAL A 297 -7.28 11.44 22.94
CA VAL A 297 -6.00 10.79 22.65
C VAL A 297 -5.18 10.71 23.94
N ILE A 298 -4.61 9.54 24.21
CA ILE A 298 -3.54 9.36 25.19
C ILE A 298 -2.21 9.58 24.48
N ASP A 299 -1.96 8.83 23.40
CA ASP A 299 -0.75 8.98 22.60
C ASP A 299 -1.00 8.78 21.10
N PHE A 300 -0.16 9.41 20.27
CA PHE A 300 -0.07 9.12 18.85
C PHE A 300 0.91 7.97 18.64
N VAL A 301 0.48 6.94 17.92
CA VAL A 301 1.28 5.74 17.71
C VAL A 301 1.99 5.77 16.36
N ALA A 302 1.24 5.88 15.26
CA ALA A 302 1.81 5.77 13.91
C ALA A 302 0.86 6.25 12.81
N ASN A 303 1.39 6.36 11.59
CA ASN A 303 0.65 6.40 10.34
C ASN A 303 0.74 5.04 9.61
N PRO A 304 -0.10 4.05 9.94
CA PRO A 304 -0.06 2.75 9.27
C PRO A 304 -0.42 2.91 7.78
N LYS A 305 0.34 2.26 6.89
CA LYS A 305 -0.01 2.11 5.47
C LYS A 305 -1.35 1.37 5.32
N TYR A 306 -2.04 1.55 4.20
CA TYR A 306 -3.35 0.91 3.94
C TYR A 306 -3.30 -0.58 4.21
N ARG A 307 -2.31 -1.30 3.66
CA ARG A 307 -2.14 -2.76 3.83
C ARG A 307 -2.10 -3.22 5.28
N SER A 308 -1.53 -2.40 6.18
CA SER A 308 -1.48 -2.70 7.61
C SER A 308 -2.76 -2.28 8.35
N ALA A 309 -3.35 -1.14 7.97
CA ALA A 309 -4.57 -0.63 8.59
C ALA A 309 -5.78 -1.52 8.30
N ILE A 310 -5.93 -1.97 7.05
CA ILE A 310 -7.04 -2.85 6.64
C ILE A 310 -6.95 -4.21 7.32
N LEU A 311 -5.75 -4.78 7.44
CA LEU A 311 -5.52 -6.03 8.15
C LEU A 311 -5.97 -5.93 9.62
N LYS A 312 -5.62 -4.82 10.29
CA LYS A 312 -6.08 -4.58 11.67
C LYS A 312 -7.60 -4.48 11.76
N ALA A 313 -8.27 -3.92 10.75
CA ALA A 313 -9.72 -3.85 10.70
C ALA A 313 -10.39 -5.20 10.39
N GLU A 314 -9.76 -6.05 9.58
CA GLU A 314 -10.21 -7.42 9.30
C GLU A 314 -10.13 -8.29 10.56
N THR A 315 -9.08 -8.10 11.38
CA THR A 315 -8.92 -8.81 12.65
C THR A 315 -9.87 -8.30 13.75
N ASN A 316 -9.97 -6.97 13.93
CA ASN A 316 -10.66 -6.38 15.09
C ASN A 316 -12.09 -5.89 14.79
N GLY A 317 -12.53 -6.02 13.53
CA GLY A 317 -13.79 -5.50 13.05
C GLY A 317 -13.65 -4.11 12.43
N LYS A 318 -14.24 -3.96 11.23
CA LYS A 318 -14.34 -2.70 10.51
C LYS A 318 -15.57 -1.93 10.94
N ILE A 319 -15.40 -0.66 11.30
CA ILE A 319 -16.46 0.25 11.73
C ILE A 319 -16.57 1.39 10.73
N TRP A 320 -17.78 1.65 10.24
CA TRP A 320 -18.09 2.78 9.37
C TRP A 320 -18.49 4.00 10.20
N ASP A 321 -17.80 5.13 10.04
CA ASP A 321 -18.23 6.39 10.63
C ASP A 321 -19.15 7.17 9.68
N THR A 322 -20.41 7.33 10.09
CA THR A 322 -21.44 7.95 9.26
C THR A 322 -21.27 9.46 9.09
N ASN A 323 -20.52 10.13 9.96
CA ASN A 323 -20.29 11.57 9.93
C ASN A 323 -19.21 11.96 8.94
N SER A 324 -18.06 11.29 9.00
CA SER A 324 -16.89 11.53 8.15
C SER A 324 -16.90 10.75 6.85
N LYS A 325 -17.70 9.67 6.78
CA LYS A 325 -17.73 8.71 5.66
C LYS A 325 -16.37 8.04 5.46
N THR A 326 -15.72 7.69 6.57
CA THR A 326 -14.47 6.92 6.58
C THR A 326 -14.64 5.65 7.41
N VAL A 327 -13.63 4.78 7.37
CA VAL A 327 -13.57 3.57 8.19
C VAL A 327 -12.62 3.74 9.35
N TRP A 328 -12.89 2.99 10.41
CA TRP A 328 -11.98 2.87 11.54
C TRP A 328 -12.12 1.50 12.20
N THR A 329 -11.14 1.15 13.01
CA THR A 329 -11.16 -0.07 13.82
C THR A 329 -10.64 0.26 15.22
N ARG A 330 -11.00 -0.56 16.20
CA ARG A 330 -10.60 -0.39 17.60
C ARG A 330 -10.41 -1.74 18.27
N TRP A 331 -9.47 -1.79 19.20
CA TRP A 331 -9.25 -2.94 20.07
C TRP A 331 -8.68 -2.46 21.40
N GLN A 332 -8.69 -3.33 22.41
CA GLN A 332 -8.16 -3.01 23.72
C GLN A 332 -6.98 -3.92 24.04
N ASP A 333 -5.82 -3.30 24.30
CA ASP A 333 -4.66 -3.95 24.91
C ASP A 333 -4.52 -3.41 26.34
N SER A 334 -3.37 -2.78 26.69
CA SER A 334 -3.24 -1.98 27.91
C SER A 334 -4.07 -0.68 27.87
N GLU A 335 -4.24 -0.12 26.68
CA GLU A 335 -5.06 1.05 26.38
C GLU A 335 -6.01 0.74 25.20
N TRP A 336 -7.01 1.59 24.97
CA TRP A 336 -7.81 1.49 23.74
C TRP A 336 -6.99 1.99 22.56
N ASN A 337 -6.88 1.16 21.53
CA ASN A 337 -6.26 1.54 20.27
C ASN A 337 -7.34 1.89 19.24
N GLN A 338 -7.07 2.89 18.41
CA GLN A 338 -7.93 3.23 17.28
C GLN A 338 -7.09 3.50 16.03
N ILE A 339 -7.48 2.89 14.90
CA ILE A 339 -6.94 3.24 13.58
C ILE A 339 -8.07 3.79 12.72
N TRP A 340 -7.89 5.01 12.23
CA TRP A 340 -8.80 5.67 11.29
C TRP A 340 -8.15 5.75 9.92
N PHE A 341 -8.82 5.27 8.87
CA PHE A 341 -8.24 5.15 7.54
C PHE A 341 -9.32 5.17 6.45
N ASP A 342 -8.87 5.00 5.21
CA ASP A 342 -9.70 4.99 4.03
C ASP A 342 -9.62 3.64 3.32
N ASP A 343 -10.78 3.07 2.96
CA ASP A 343 -10.90 1.86 2.15
C ASP A 343 -11.57 2.16 0.80
N ASP A 344 -11.79 1.11 0.00
CA ASP A 344 -12.46 1.19 -1.29
C ASP A 344 -13.85 1.87 -1.21
N SER A 345 -14.55 1.71 -0.09
CA SER A 345 -15.87 2.30 0.13
C SER A 345 -15.78 3.81 0.38
N SER A 346 -14.89 4.25 1.27
CA SER A 346 -14.72 5.68 1.57
C SER A 346 -14.01 6.46 0.47
N LEU A 347 -12.99 5.86 -0.16
CA LEU A 347 -12.35 6.43 -1.37
C LEU A 347 -13.35 6.52 -2.51
N GLY A 348 -14.22 5.53 -2.68
CA GLY A 348 -15.25 5.52 -3.72
C GLY A 348 -16.16 6.73 -3.66
N LEU A 349 -16.58 7.15 -2.47
CA LEU A 349 -17.39 8.36 -2.28
C LEU A 349 -16.62 9.66 -2.60
N LYS A 350 -15.31 9.67 -2.39
CA LYS A 350 -14.45 10.83 -2.70
C LYS A 350 -14.14 10.90 -4.20
N TYR A 351 -13.97 9.76 -4.84
CA TYR A 351 -13.87 9.67 -6.30
C TYR A 351 -15.18 10.12 -6.94
N ASP A 352 -16.34 9.74 -6.38
CA ASP A 352 -17.64 10.26 -6.82
C ASP A 352 -17.75 11.78 -6.66
N LEU A 353 -17.24 12.34 -5.58
CA LEU A 353 -17.18 13.80 -5.41
C LEU A 353 -16.29 14.45 -6.48
N ALA A 354 -15.11 13.88 -6.76
CA ALA A 354 -14.21 14.39 -7.79
C ALA A 354 -14.88 14.38 -9.19
N ILE A 355 -15.56 13.28 -9.53
CA ILE A 355 -16.33 13.13 -10.76
C ILE A 355 -17.48 14.15 -10.81
N ALA A 356 -18.26 14.27 -9.73
CA ALA A 356 -19.40 15.18 -9.67
C ALA A 356 -18.98 16.66 -9.74
N LYS A 357 -17.80 17.00 -9.23
CA LYS A 357 -17.19 18.33 -9.36
C LYS A 357 -16.50 18.56 -10.70
N ASN A 358 -16.40 17.52 -11.53
CA ASN A 358 -15.69 17.51 -12.80
C ASN A 358 -14.24 18.00 -12.70
N ILE A 359 -13.58 17.80 -11.54
CA ILE A 359 -12.17 18.18 -11.40
C ILE A 359 -11.28 17.30 -12.30
N GLY A 360 -10.03 17.71 -12.50
CA GLY A 360 -9.06 17.09 -13.40
C GLY A 360 -8.79 15.63 -13.09
N GLY A 361 -8.81 15.27 -11.80
CA GLY A 361 -8.76 13.88 -11.39
C GLY A 361 -8.48 13.68 -9.91
N ILE A 362 -7.89 12.53 -9.60
CA ILE A 362 -7.50 12.12 -8.25
C ILE A 362 -6.01 11.77 -8.21
N GLY A 363 -5.50 11.58 -7.01
CA GLY A 363 -4.23 10.90 -6.84
C GLY A 363 -4.03 10.36 -5.45
N MET A 364 -2.89 9.75 -5.20
CA MET A 364 -2.63 9.01 -3.97
C MET A 364 -1.29 9.35 -3.32
N TRP A 365 -1.33 9.51 -2.01
CA TRP A 365 -0.17 9.41 -1.13
C TRP A 365 -0.31 8.14 -0.27
N ALA A 366 0.41 7.06 -0.55
CA ALA A 366 1.39 6.93 -1.64
C ALA A 366 1.26 5.59 -2.36
N LEU A 367 1.77 5.53 -3.59
CA LEU A 367 1.91 4.28 -4.34
C LEU A 367 2.70 3.27 -3.49
N GLY A 368 2.24 2.02 -3.52
CA GLY A 368 2.82 0.92 -2.75
C GLY A 368 2.20 0.74 -1.37
N TYR A 369 1.55 1.75 -0.78
CA TYR A 369 0.99 1.61 0.58
C TYR A 369 -0.15 0.59 0.69
N ASP A 370 -0.76 0.25 -0.43
CA ASP A 370 -1.74 -0.80 -0.61
C ASP A 370 -1.14 -2.20 -0.78
N GLY A 371 0.13 -2.33 -1.15
CA GLY A 371 0.79 -3.64 -1.30
C GLY A 371 0.15 -4.48 -2.41
N ASP A 372 -0.12 -5.75 -2.11
CA ASP A 372 -0.79 -6.71 -3.00
C ASP A 372 -2.33 -6.58 -3.02
N ARG A 373 -2.88 -5.57 -2.33
CA ARG A 373 -4.33 -5.41 -2.15
C ARG A 373 -4.98 -4.81 -3.39
N ALA A 374 -5.82 -5.61 -4.02
CA ALA A 374 -6.46 -5.30 -5.29
C ALA A 374 -7.56 -4.22 -5.22
N GLU A 375 -8.22 -4.07 -4.08
CA GLU A 375 -9.48 -3.34 -3.97
C GLU A 375 -9.37 -1.85 -4.34
N LEU A 376 -8.22 -1.22 -4.11
CA LEU A 376 -8.02 0.19 -4.44
C LEU A 376 -7.79 0.40 -5.95
N TRP A 377 -7.04 -0.49 -6.59
CA TRP A 377 -6.88 -0.51 -8.05
C TRP A 377 -8.20 -0.81 -8.76
N ASN A 378 -8.96 -1.79 -8.26
CA ASN A 378 -10.30 -2.09 -8.76
C ASN A 378 -11.22 -0.88 -8.70
N LEU A 379 -11.13 -0.11 -7.63
CA LEU A 379 -11.91 1.10 -7.48
C LEU A 379 -11.52 2.16 -8.53
N ILE A 380 -10.22 2.37 -8.80
CA ILE A 380 -9.74 3.29 -9.84
C ILE A 380 -10.29 2.86 -11.20
N SER A 381 -10.09 1.60 -11.57
CA SER A 381 -10.62 1.05 -12.84
C SER A 381 -12.13 1.24 -12.94
N LYS A 382 -12.89 0.88 -11.90
CA LYS A 382 -14.35 1.02 -11.87
C LYS A 382 -14.83 2.47 -12.02
N LYS A 383 -14.13 3.43 -11.43
CA LYS A 383 -14.54 4.84 -11.42
C LYS A 383 -14.05 5.61 -12.65
N PHE A 384 -12.90 5.24 -13.20
CA PHE A 384 -12.21 6.04 -14.21
C PHE A 384 -11.88 5.29 -15.49
N GLY A 385 -11.85 3.96 -15.52
CA GLY A 385 -11.60 3.17 -16.72
C GLY A 385 -12.68 3.30 -17.79
N ASP A 386 -12.44 2.67 -18.95
CA ASP A 386 -13.34 2.68 -20.12
C ASP A 386 -14.62 1.84 -19.95
N GLY A 387 -14.81 1.24 -18.78
CA GLY A 387 -15.92 0.35 -18.48
C GLY A 387 -15.71 -1.08 -18.97
N SER A 388 -14.57 -1.40 -19.60
CA SER A 388 -14.13 -2.78 -19.78
C SER A 388 -13.63 -3.32 -18.44
N VAL A 389 -14.13 -4.48 -18.05
CA VAL A 389 -13.71 -5.14 -16.81
C VAL A 389 -12.73 -6.23 -17.22
N SER A 390 -11.46 -6.13 -16.80
CA SER A 390 -10.45 -7.14 -17.09
C SER A 390 -10.80 -8.50 -16.46
N ILE A 391 -10.24 -9.59 -16.99
CA ILE A 391 -10.36 -10.91 -16.34
C ILE A 391 -9.78 -10.80 -14.92
N PRO A 392 -10.44 -11.36 -13.89
CA PRO A 392 -9.94 -11.23 -12.53
C PRO A 392 -8.55 -11.82 -12.34
N SER A 393 -7.76 -11.25 -11.41
CA SER A 393 -6.50 -11.86 -11.03
C SER A 393 -6.72 -13.16 -10.24
N LYS A 394 -5.75 -14.09 -10.29
CA LYS A 394 -5.73 -15.26 -9.40
C LYS A 394 -5.86 -14.78 -7.93
N PRO A 395 -6.74 -15.37 -7.11
CA PRO A 395 -6.74 -15.09 -5.68
C PRO A 395 -5.38 -15.49 -5.08
N ASN A 396 -4.82 -14.66 -4.19
CA ASN A 396 -3.55 -14.92 -3.53
C ASN A 396 -3.73 -14.99 -2.00
N THR A 397 -2.67 -15.40 -1.30
CA THR A 397 -2.66 -15.52 0.17
C THR A 397 -3.78 -16.44 0.66
N PHE A 398 -3.96 -17.60 0.01
CA PHE A 398 -5.00 -18.55 0.38
C PHE A 398 -4.61 -19.29 1.67
N TYR A 399 -5.52 -19.36 2.63
CA TYR A 399 -5.31 -20.14 3.85
C TYR A 399 -6.61 -20.68 4.41
N ILE A 400 -6.50 -21.84 5.08
CA ILE A 400 -7.62 -22.48 5.75
C ILE A 400 -7.48 -22.23 7.25
N LYS A 401 -8.55 -21.73 7.86
CA LYS A 401 -8.67 -21.63 9.31
C LYS A 401 -9.59 -22.74 9.82
N ASP A 402 -9.08 -23.56 10.74
CA ASP A 402 -9.93 -24.50 11.47
C ASP A 402 -10.82 -23.75 12.47
N ASN A 403 -12.12 -23.99 12.40
CA ASN A 403 -13.09 -23.42 13.34
C ASN A 403 -13.48 -24.42 14.45
N GLY A 404 -12.95 -25.65 14.39
CA GLY A 404 -13.42 -26.80 15.18
C GLY A 404 -14.71 -27.42 14.63
N LEU A 405 -15.20 -28.45 15.33
CA LEU A 405 -16.42 -29.24 15.06
C LEU A 405 -16.90 -29.18 13.60
N ASN A 406 -16.27 -29.97 12.74
CA ASN A 406 -16.74 -30.23 11.37
C ASN A 406 -16.88 -28.98 10.51
N SER A 407 -16.03 -27.97 10.73
CA SER A 407 -16.08 -26.72 9.99
C SER A 407 -14.72 -26.05 9.82
N VAL A 408 -14.53 -25.46 8.65
CA VAL A 408 -13.36 -24.64 8.33
C VAL A 408 -13.78 -23.33 7.67
N THR A 409 -12.92 -22.34 7.72
CA THR A 409 -13.07 -21.10 6.94
C THR A 409 -11.96 -21.02 5.90
N LEU A 410 -12.34 -20.88 4.65
CA LEU A 410 -11.44 -20.54 3.55
C LEU A 410 -11.26 -19.01 3.51
N ASN A 411 -10.02 -18.53 3.55
CA ASN A 411 -9.71 -17.10 3.51
C ASN A 411 -8.64 -16.84 2.43
N PHE A 412 -8.77 -15.74 1.70
CA PHE A 412 -7.82 -15.31 0.69
C PHE A 412 -7.94 -13.79 0.48
N ASN A 413 -6.99 -13.15 -0.19
CA ASN A 413 -7.10 -11.74 -0.54
C ASN A 413 -8.11 -11.51 -1.66
N LYS A 414 -8.70 -10.31 -1.72
CA LYS A 414 -9.54 -9.96 -2.85
C LYS A 414 -8.72 -9.91 -4.14
N SER A 415 -9.25 -10.51 -5.19
CA SER A 415 -8.66 -10.46 -6.53
C SER A 415 -8.98 -9.13 -7.23
N LEU A 416 -8.07 -8.70 -8.11
CA LEU A 416 -8.35 -7.64 -9.06
C LEU A 416 -9.54 -8.03 -9.93
N PHE A 417 -10.42 -7.07 -10.19
CA PHE A 417 -11.62 -7.16 -11.02
C PHE A 417 -12.65 -8.24 -10.64
N ALA A 418 -12.55 -8.86 -9.47
CA ALA A 418 -13.44 -9.95 -9.07
C ALA A 418 -14.81 -9.45 -8.57
N ASP A 419 -15.88 -10.02 -9.12
CA ASP A 419 -17.26 -9.85 -8.62
C ASP A 419 -17.67 -11.01 -7.69
N PHE A 420 -17.13 -12.21 -7.94
CA PHE A 420 -17.40 -13.42 -7.17
C PHE A 420 -16.18 -14.36 -7.15
N TYR A 421 -16.26 -15.40 -6.33
CA TYR A 421 -15.28 -16.47 -6.22
C TYR A 421 -15.97 -17.83 -6.36
N GLU A 422 -15.48 -18.68 -7.25
CA GLU A 422 -15.91 -20.07 -7.34
C GLU A 422 -15.05 -20.92 -6.41
N VAL A 423 -15.67 -21.64 -5.48
CA VAL A 423 -14.97 -22.58 -4.59
C VAL A 423 -15.19 -24.00 -5.06
N TYR A 424 -14.10 -24.76 -5.14
CA TYR A 424 -14.13 -26.17 -5.50
C TYR A 424 -13.66 -27.01 -4.33
N LYS A 425 -14.37 -28.11 -4.07
CA LYS A 425 -14.07 -29.08 -3.02
C LYS A 425 -13.86 -30.47 -3.59
N SER A 426 -12.87 -31.19 -3.06
CA SER A 426 -12.60 -32.60 -3.36
C SER A 426 -12.31 -33.38 -2.07
N THR A 427 -12.47 -34.70 -2.12
CA THR A 427 -12.05 -35.65 -1.07
C THR A 427 -10.89 -36.55 -1.51
N ASP A 428 -10.46 -36.45 -2.77
CA ASP A 428 -9.39 -37.27 -3.36
C ASP A 428 -8.33 -36.41 -4.08
N ALA A 429 -8.46 -35.08 -4.01
CA ALA A 429 -7.64 -34.09 -4.72
C ALA A 429 -7.62 -34.23 -6.26
N VAL A 430 -8.47 -35.08 -6.84
CA VAL A 430 -8.55 -35.33 -8.29
C VAL A 430 -9.87 -34.83 -8.83
N HIS A 431 -10.97 -35.24 -8.21
CA HIS A 431 -12.33 -34.90 -8.64
C HIS A 431 -12.89 -33.77 -7.79
N TYR A 432 -12.98 -32.59 -8.38
CA TYR A 432 -13.48 -31.40 -7.71
C TYR A 432 -14.95 -31.12 -8.06
N LYS A 433 -15.74 -30.76 -7.04
CA LYS A 433 -17.11 -30.28 -7.17
C LYS A 433 -17.17 -28.80 -6.80
N SER A 434 -17.82 -28.00 -7.64
CA SER A 434 -18.11 -26.60 -7.30
C SER A 434 -19.09 -26.54 -6.13
N LEU A 435 -18.81 -25.64 -5.19
CA LEU A 435 -19.70 -25.26 -4.09
C LEU A 435 -20.55 -24.03 -4.42
N GLY A 436 -20.36 -23.46 -5.61
CA GLY A 436 -21.05 -22.25 -6.07
C GLY A 436 -20.19 -20.99 -6.02
N ASN A 437 -20.86 -19.85 -6.20
CA ASN A 437 -20.24 -18.53 -6.29
C ASN A 437 -20.44 -17.76 -4.99
N PHE A 438 -19.37 -17.17 -4.49
CA PHE A 438 -19.35 -16.42 -3.24
C PHE A 438 -18.92 -14.98 -3.52
N SER A 439 -19.57 -13.99 -2.90
CA SER A 439 -19.22 -12.57 -3.06
C SER A 439 -18.17 -12.10 -2.04
N THR A 440 -17.71 -13.01 -1.16
CA THR A 440 -16.77 -12.71 -0.09
C THR A 440 -15.51 -13.55 -0.26
N ASN A 441 -14.39 -13.00 0.20
CA ASN A 441 -13.09 -13.66 0.24
C ASN A 441 -12.86 -14.47 1.55
N LYS A 442 -13.93 -14.64 2.32
CA LYS A 442 -14.02 -15.42 3.55
C LYS A 442 -15.25 -16.31 3.46
N ILE A 443 -15.04 -17.63 3.43
CA ILE A 443 -16.06 -18.60 3.08
C ILE A 443 -16.07 -19.72 4.12
N ALA A 444 -17.15 -19.80 4.90
CA ALA A 444 -17.34 -20.87 5.87
C ALA A 444 -17.83 -22.15 5.17
N ILE A 445 -17.15 -23.26 5.46
CA ILE A 445 -17.52 -24.61 5.04
C ILE A 445 -17.97 -25.35 6.29
N GLU A 446 -19.25 -25.66 6.38
CA GLU A 446 -19.87 -26.31 7.52
C GLU A 446 -20.30 -27.75 7.20
N ASN A 447 -20.69 -28.49 8.23
CA ASN A 447 -21.22 -29.86 8.13
C ASN A 447 -20.27 -30.81 7.38
N MET A 448 -18.97 -30.65 7.63
CA MET A 448 -17.96 -31.57 7.12
C MET A 448 -18.06 -32.92 7.85
N ASN A 449 -17.76 -34.00 7.16
CA ASN A 449 -17.75 -35.30 7.81
C ASN A 449 -16.54 -35.40 8.72
N SER A 450 -16.76 -35.91 9.93
CA SER A 450 -15.67 -36.30 10.82
C SER A 450 -14.83 -37.40 10.15
N ASP A 451 -13.53 -37.42 10.45
CA ASP A 451 -12.56 -38.38 9.92
C ASP A 451 -12.46 -38.37 8.39
N SER A 452 -12.61 -37.18 7.79
CA SER A 452 -12.45 -36.96 6.35
C SER A 452 -11.43 -35.86 6.08
N ILE A 453 -10.79 -35.95 4.91
CA ILE A 453 -9.90 -34.92 4.38
C ILE A 453 -10.60 -34.24 3.20
N TYR A 454 -10.48 -32.92 3.17
CA TYR A 454 -11.06 -32.10 2.12
C TYR A 454 -9.98 -31.23 1.49
N PHE A 455 -10.02 -31.12 0.17
CA PHE A 455 -9.15 -30.28 -0.63
C PHE A 455 -9.96 -29.16 -1.26
N PHE A 456 -9.40 -27.96 -1.25
CA PHE A 456 -10.03 -26.74 -1.70
C PHE A 456 -9.13 -26.03 -2.69
N LYS A 457 -9.75 -25.43 -3.71
CA LYS A 457 -9.14 -24.42 -4.58
C LYS A 457 -10.19 -23.40 -4.96
N VAL A 458 -9.75 -22.17 -5.18
CA VAL A 458 -10.63 -21.02 -5.43
C VAL A 458 -10.18 -20.32 -6.70
N ARG A 459 -11.11 -19.80 -7.49
CA ARG A 459 -10.80 -18.84 -8.56
C ARG A 459 -11.75 -17.66 -8.50
N ALA A 460 -11.29 -16.51 -8.93
CA ALA A 460 -12.10 -15.31 -9.04
C ALA A 460 -12.87 -15.30 -10.37
N GLY A 461 -14.00 -14.60 -10.37
CA GLY A 461 -14.85 -14.46 -11.54
C GLY A 461 -15.55 -13.12 -11.59
N ASN A 462 -15.83 -12.68 -12.81
CA ASN A 462 -16.67 -11.54 -13.12
C ASN A 462 -17.43 -11.80 -14.43
N SER A 463 -18.12 -10.77 -14.94
CA SER A 463 -18.85 -10.87 -16.22
C SER A 463 -17.96 -11.14 -17.45
N THR A 464 -16.67 -10.84 -17.40
CA THR A 464 -15.71 -11.01 -18.50
C THR A 464 -15.11 -12.41 -18.53
N GLY A 465 -14.90 -13.04 -17.37
CA GLY A 465 -14.32 -14.36 -17.31
C GLY A 465 -13.92 -14.81 -15.91
N LEU A 466 -13.12 -15.86 -15.87
CA LEU A 466 -12.63 -16.52 -14.65
C LEU A 466 -11.10 -16.49 -14.63
N SER A 467 -10.52 -16.28 -13.45
CA SER A 467 -9.08 -16.35 -13.23
C SER A 467 -8.56 -17.80 -13.24
N GLU A 468 -7.24 -17.94 -13.20
CA GLU A 468 -6.57 -19.16 -12.74
C GLU A 468 -6.97 -19.50 -11.29
N PHE A 469 -6.81 -20.77 -10.91
CA PHE A 469 -7.07 -21.23 -9.54
C PHE A 469 -5.93 -20.83 -8.59
N THR A 470 -6.25 -20.65 -7.31
CA THR A 470 -5.30 -20.77 -6.19
C THR A 470 -4.57 -22.12 -6.24
N GLU A 471 -3.47 -22.22 -5.52
CA GLU A 471 -2.96 -23.50 -5.04
C GLU A 471 -4.06 -24.31 -4.32
N VAL A 472 -3.86 -25.63 -4.30
CA VAL A 472 -4.74 -26.54 -3.57
C VAL A 472 -4.31 -26.62 -2.12
N LEU A 473 -5.23 -26.30 -1.21
CA LEU A 473 -5.05 -26.46 0.23
C LEU A 473 -6.00 -27.53 0.76
N CYS A 474 -5.56 -28.29 1.77
CA CYS A 474 -6.33 -29.31 2.45
C CYS A 474 -6.62 -28.99 3.93
N ALA A 475 -7.67 -29.62 4.46
CA ALA A 475 -7.98 -29.70 5.87
C ALA A 475 -8.54 -31.09 6.24
N SER A 476 -8.15 -31.62 7.40
CA SER A 476 -8.78 -32.78 8.03
C SER A 476 -9.79 -32.35 9.09
N GLN A 477 -10.72 -33.24 9.43
CA GLN A 477 -11.70 -33.05 10.52
C GLN A 477 -11.74 -34.30 11.43
N LYS A 478 -10.62 -34.65 12.05
CA LYS A 478 -10.44 -35.82 12.91
C LYS A 478 -10.76 -35.57 14.39
N ASN A 479 -10.90 -34.31 14.80
CA ASN A 479 -11.17 -33.88 16.18
C ASN A 479 -10.09 -34.36 17.17
N SER A 480 -8.83 -34.11 16.84
CA SER A 480 -7.66 -34.50 17.64
C SER A 480 -7.06 -33.34 18.44
N TYR A 481 -6.17 -33.67 19.38
CA TYR A 481 -5.47 -32.66 20.20
C TYR A 481 -4.24 -32.06 19.52
N ASN A 482 -3.57 -32.80 18.64
CA ASN A 482 -2.32 -32.34 18.01
C ASN A 482 -2.65 -31.63 16.69
N LYS A 483 -2.21 -30.37 16.56
CA LYS A 483 -2.44 -29.54 15.37
C LYS A 483 -1.19 -29.47 14.52
N ILE A 484 -1.31 -29.91 13.27
CA ILE A 484 -0.26 -29.83 12.25
C ILE A 484 -0.62 -28.73 11.25
N LEU A 485 0.33 -27.86 10.93
CA LEU A 485 0.21 -26.91 9.83
C LEU A 485 1.05 -27.37 8.65
N LEU A 486 0.46 -27.42 7.47
CA LEU A 486 1.18 -27.58 6.21
C LEU A 486 1.30 -26.21 5.53
N VAL A 487 2.52 -25.74 5.34
CA VAL A 487 2.79 -24.50 4.62
C VAL A 487 3.19 -24.86 3.19
N ASN A 488 2.40 -24.41 2.21
CA ASN A 488 2.83 -24.38 0.82
C ASN A 488 3.70 -23.13 0.63
N GLY A 489 5.01 -23.31 0.50
CA GLY A 489 5.95 -22.22 0.25
C GLY A 489 6.62 -22.33 -1.11
N PHE A 490 5.91 -22.90 -2.10
CA PHE A 490 6.37 -22.99 -3.47
C PHE A 490 5.64 -21.95 -4.32
N ASP A 491 6.38 -20.94 -4.75
CA ASP A 491 5.93 -19.77 -5.48
C ASP A 491 6.58 -19.65 -6.86
N ARG A 492 7.58 -20.48 -7.16
CA ARG A 492 8.25 -20.52 -8.46
C ARG A 492 7.31 -20.86 -9.62
N ILE A 493 7.11 -19.89 -10.51
CA ILE A 493 6.23 -20.00 -11.70
C ILE A 493 6.98 -20.10 -13.03
N SER A 494 8.31 -19.98 -13.05
CA SER A 494 9.15 -20.01 -14.25
C SER A 494 10.29 -21.01 -14.13
N ASN A 495 10.73 -21.57 -15.26
CA ASN A 495 11.84 -22.53 -15.34
C ASN A 495 11.73 -23.78 -14.44
N THR A 496 10.52 -24.09 -13.97
CA THR A 496 10.16 -25.31 -13.26
C THR A 496 9.30 -26.22 -14.16
N THR A 497 9.45 -27.53 -13.99
CA THR A 497 8.56 -28.55 -14.58
C THR A 497 7.58 -29.14 -13.55
N ASN A 498 7.58 -28.62 -12.33
CA ASN A 498 7.00 -29.27 -11.15
C ASN A 498 5.72 -28.57 -10.65
N ASN A 499 4.75 -28.36 -11.55
CA ASN A 499 3.49 -27.65 -11.26
C ASN A 499 2.46 -28.52 -10.51
N PHE A 500 2.90 -29.44 -9.64
CA PHE A 500 1.99 -30.37 -8.96
C PHE A 500 1.50 -29.80 -7.63
N ASP A 501 0.27 -30.13 -7.24
CA ASP A 501 -0.25 -29.80 -5.91
C ASP A 501 0.51 -30.60 -4.84
N ALA A 502 1.59 -30.05 -4.28
CA ALA A 502 2.50 -30.75 -3.35
C ALA A 502 1.79 -31.38 -2.15
N VAL A 503 0.70 -30.75 -1.72
CA VAL A 503 -0.21 -31.23 -0.68
C VAL A 503 -0.71 -32.66 -0.95
N LYS A 504 -0.80 -33.07 -2.23
CA LYS A 504 -1.16 -34.44 -2.65
C LYS A 504 -0.21 -35.53 -2.15
N PHE A 505 1.07 -35.23 -2.01
CA PHE A 505 2.05 -36.23 -1.60
C PHE A 505 2.13 -36.42 -0.09
N TRP A 506 1.75 -35.39 0.67
CA TRP A 506 1.85 -35.40 2.13
C TRP A 506 0.54 -35.80 2.81
N PHE A 507 -0.62 -35.63 2.16
CA PHE A 507 -1.88 -35.96 2.82
C PHE A 507 -2.07 -37.46 3.07
N GLU A 508 -1.61 -38.37 2.19
CA GLU A 508 -1.80 -39.81 2.39
C GLU A 508 -1.09 -40.30 3.67
N PRO A 509 0.21 -40.02 3.88
CA PRO A 509 0.87 -40.33 5.15
C PRO A 509 0.22 -39.66 6.37
N LEU A 510 -0.23 -38.40 6.22
CA LEU A 510 -0.88 -37.66 7.32
C LEU A 510 -2.28 -38.19 7.62
N ALA A 511 -2.99 -38.73 6.62
CA ALA A 511 -4.27 -39.40 6.76
C ALA A 511 -4.18 -40.66 7.62
N GLU A 512 -3.00 -41.28 7.74
CA GLU A 512 -2.77 -42.42 8.62
C GLU A 512 -2.49 -42.01 10.07
N THR A 513 -2.22 -40.72 10.32
CA THR A 513 -2.02 -40.19 11.68
C THR A 513 -3.36 -39.87 12.36
N TYR A 514 -3.40 -39.89 13.71
CA TYR A 514 -4.58 -39.46 14.48
C TYR A 514 -4.62 -37.94 14.71
N SER A 515 -3.89 -37.15 13.92
CA SER A 515 -3.76 -35.70 14.11
C SER A 515 -4.63 -34.91 13.14
N ASP A 516 -5.03 -33.71 13.55
CA ASP A 516 -5.69 -32.74 12.71
C ASP A 516 -4.66 -31.87 12.01
N PHE A 517 -4.91 -31.61 10.74
CA PHE A 517 -4.05 -30.76 9.95
C PHE A 517 -4.84 -29.83 9.04
N ILE A 518 -4.31 -28.63 8.90
CA ILE A 518 -4.75 -27.65 7.92
C ILE A 518 -3.55 -27.17 7.13
N SER A 519 -3.82 -26.56 5.98
CA SER A 519 -2.78 -26.00 5.14
C SER A 519 -3.02 -24.52 4.85
N THR A 520 -1.92 -23.85 4.56
CA THR A 520 -1.84 -22.42 4.30
C THR A 520 -0.80 -22.15 3.22
N SER A 521 -0.92 -21.05 2.49
CA SER A 521 0.20 -20.48 1.74
C SER A 521 1.21 -19.84 2.70
N ASN A 522 2.47 -19.72 2.27
CA ASN A 522 3.53 -19.02 3.00
C ASN A 522 3.26 -17.52 3.11
N GLU A 523 2.61 -16.88 2.13
CA GLU A 523 2.28 -15.45 2.22
C GLU A 523 1.33 -15.17 3.38
N ALA A 524 0.40 -16.07 3.69
CA ALA A 524 -0.47 -15.93 4.84
C ALA A 524 0.31 -16.00 6.18
N VAL A 525 1.41 -16.76 6.23
CA VAL A 525 2.33 -16.80 7.38
C VAL A 525 3.14 -15.51 7.46
N ILE A 526 3.72 -15.05 6.35
CA ILE A 526 4.49 -13.79 6.26
C ILE A 526 3.64 -12.59 6.70
N GLN A 527 2.37 -12.56 6.30
CA GLN A 527 1.43 -11.49 6.63
C GLN A 527 0.88 -11.59 8.07
N GLY A 528 1.24 -12.63 8.83
CA GLY A 528 0.77 -12.86 10.20
C GLY A 528 -0.72 -13.21 10.28
N LEU A 529 -1.31 -13.72 9.18
CA LEU A 529 -2.68 -14.22 9.14
C LEU A 529 -2.80 -15.63 9.73
N VAL A 530 -1.69 -16.38 9.68
CA VAL A 530 -1.52 -17.70 10.32
C VAL A 530 -0.27 -17.64 11.20
N ASP A 531 -0.45 -17.77 12.52
CA ASP A 531 0.67 -17.84 13.47
C ASP A 531 1.17 -19.29 13.57
N LEU A 532 2.46 -19.50 13.35
CA LEU A 532 3.09 -20.82 13.47
C LEU A 532 2.97 -21.39 14.88
N ASN A 533 2.94 -20.54 15.91
CA ASN A 533 2.88 -20.95 17.31
C ASN A 533 1.50 -21.47 17.74
N ASP A 534 0.47 -21.36 16.89
CA ASP A 534 -0.84 -22.00 17.11
C ASP A 534 -0.81 -23.52 16.84
N TYR A 535 0.31 -24.05 16.36
CA TYR A 535 0.49 -25.44 15.94
C TYR A 535 1.65 -26.10 16.67
N GLU A 536 1.60 -27.42 16.84
CA GLU A 536 2.69 -28.18 17.48
C GLU A 536 3.75 -28.60 16.48
N ILE A 537 3.31 -28.86 15.24
CA ILE A 537 4.13 -29.31 14.13
C ILE A 537 3.83 -28.42 12.93
N VAL A 538 4.90 -27.88 12.32
CA VAL A 538 4.83 -27.15 11.05
C VAL A 538 5.62 -27.94 10.01
N MET A 539 4.97 -28.25 8.90
CA MET A 539 5.57 -28.89 7.73
C MET A 539 5.62 -27.87 6.59
N TRP A 540 6.82 -27.47 6.18
CA TRP A 540 7.03 -26.46 5.14
C TRP A 540 7.47 -27.13 3.84
N ILE A 541 6.69 -26.95 2.78
CA ILE A 541 6.88 -27.62 1.50
C ILE A 541 7.32 -26.60 0.47
N LEU A 542 8.57 -26.71 0.02
CA LEU A 542 9.22 -25.80 -0.93
C LEU A 542 9.34 -26.39 -2.34
N MET A 543 9.14 -27.70 -2.54
CA MET A 543 9.36 -28.34 -3.84
C MET A 543 10.71 -27.95 -4.48
N ASP A 544 10.73 -27.36 -5.68
CA ASP A 544 11.92 -26.87 -6.38
C ASP A 544 12.09 -25.34 -6.30
N GLU A 545 11.59 -24.75 -5.22
CA GLU A 545 11.88 -23.36 -4.85
C GLU A 545 13.38 -23.13 -4.74
N SER A 546 13.87 -22.04 -5.32
CA SER A 546 15.30 -21.76 -5.53
C SER A 546 15.48 -20.33 -5.96
N THR A 547 16.73 -19.82 -6.03
CA THR A 547 17.18 -18.43 -6.28
C THR A 547 16.37 -17.49 -7.21
N GLU A 548 15.54 -18.01 -8.11
CA GLU A 548 14.58 -17.19 -8.87
C GLU A 548 13.44 -16.65 -7.99
N ASP A 549 13.08 -17.34 -6.91
CA ASP A 549 12.30 -16.84 -5.78
C ASP A 549 12.98 -17.26 -4.46
N GLU A 550 12.98 -16.38 -3.46
CA GLU A 550 13.89 -16.50 -2.31
C GLU A 550 13.50 -17.68 -1.40
N THR A 551 14.32 -18.73 -1.31
CA THR A 551 14.06 -19.85 -0.39
C THR A 551 14.18 -19.37 1.06
N PHE A 552 13.05 -19.26 1.75
CA PHE A 552 12.94 -18.61 3.07
C PHE A 552 13.51 -17.20 3.10
N SER A 553 12.65 -16.23 2.80
CA SER A 553 12.89 -14.83 3.07
C SER A 553 13.32 -14.58 4.53
N GLY A 554 14.02 -13.45 4.76
CA GLY A 554 14.40 -13.05 6.11
C GLY A 554 13.22 -12.95 7.10
N VAL A 555 12.00 -12.68 6.62
CA VAL A 555 10.78 -12.70 7.45
C VAL A 555 10.39 -14.13 7.83
N GLU A 556 10.33 -15.05 6.86
CA GLU A 556 10.02 -16.46 7.12
C GLU A 556 11.05 -17.09 8.06
N GLN A 557 12.33 -16.85 7.84
CA GLN A 557 13.39 -17.30 8.74
C GLN A 557 13.14 -16.81 10.17
N SER A 558 12.78 -15.54 10.35
CA SER A 558 12.52 -14.97 11.68
C SER A 558 11.31 -15.62 12.37
N LEU A 559 10.24 -15.91 11.62
CA LEU A 559 9.06 -16.59 12.13
C LEU A 559 9.38 -18.04 12.52
N ILE A 560 10.13 -18.76 11.69
CA ILE A 560 10.55 -20.15 11.95
C ILE A 560 11.49 -20.22 13.16
N LYS A 561 12.44 -19.29 13.29
CA LYS A 561 13.33 -19.18 14.47
C LYS A 561 12.52 -19.06 15.75
N ASN A 562 11.56 -18.12 15.77
CA ASN A 562 10.68 -17.91 16.91
C ASN A 562 9.88 -19.18 17.26
N PHE A 563 9.29 -19.84 16.25
CA PHE A 563 8.57 -21.11 16.43
C PHE A 563 9.44 -22.21 17.06
N LEU A 564 10.64 -22.42 16.52
CA LEU A 564 11.60 -23.41 17.04
C LEU A 564 12.07 -23.09 18.46
N GLU A 565 12.31 -21.81 18.76
CA GLU A 565 12.71 -21.34 20.10
C GLU A 565 11.60 -21.51 21.15
N GLN A 566 10.34 -21.58 20.71
CA GLN A 566 9.19 -21.91 21.53
C GLN A 566 8.92 -23.44 21.63
N ASN A 567 9.88 -24.27 21.22
CA ASN A 567 9.81 -25.74 21.18
C ASN A 567 8.84 -26.32 20.12
N GLY A 568 8.56 -25.56 19.06
CA GLY A 568 7.83 -26.05 17.90
C GLY A 568 8.60 -27.13 17.14
N ASN A 569 7.89 -28.09 16.54
CA ASN A 569 8.50 -29.13 15.71
C ASN A 569 8.41 -28.75 14.23
N PHE A 570 9.55 -28.61 13.57
CA PHE A 570 9.61 -28.15 12.18
C PHE A 570 10.10 -29.26 11.24
N PHE A 571 9.35 -29.48 10.17
CA PHE A 571 9.73 -30.34 9.05
C PHE A 571 9.79 -29.51 7.78
N ILE A 572 10.75 -29.83 6.92
CA ILE A 572 10.99 -29.12 5.68
C ILE A 572 11.23 -30.12 4.54
N SER A 573 10.72 -29.81 3.35
CA SER A 573 11.00 -30.56 2.12
C SER A 573 11.21 -29.62 0.95
N GLY A 574 12.27 -29.83 0.17
CA GLY A 574 12.58 -29.10 -1.06
C GLY A 574 13.93 -29.53 -1.65
N SER A 575 14.16 -29.28 -2.94
CA SER A 575 15.36 -29.76 -3.66
C SER A 575 16.53 -28.78 -3.64
N GLU A 576 16.31 -27.47 -3.54
CA GLU A 576 17.36 -26.46 -3.71
C GLU A 576 17.69 -25.66 -2.43
N ILE A 577 17.20 -26.10 -1.27
CA ILE A 577 17.29 -25.35 0.00
C ILE A 577 18.73 -24.98 0.36
N GLY A 578 19.65 -25.94 0.24
CA GLY A 578 21.06 -25.70 0.55
C GLY A 578 21.79 -24.87 -0.50
N TRP A 579 21.44 -25.07 -1.79
CA TRP A 579 22.00 -24.29 -2.88
C TRP A 579 21.64 -22.81 -2.71
N ASP A 580 20.37 -22.51 -2.46
CA ASP A 580 19.91 -21.14 -2.31
C ASP A 580 20.45 -20.51 -1.03
N LEU A 581 20.19 -21.09 0.15
CA LEU A 581 20.59 -20.48 1.43
C LEU A 581 22.10 -20.44 1.69
N VAL A 582 22.88 -21.38 1.15
CA VAL A 582 24.32 -21.50 1.48
C VAL A 582 25.23 -21.09 0.35
N GLU A 583 25.03 -21.62 -0.87
CA GLU A 583 25.90 -21.31 -2.00
C GLU A 583 25.64 -19.89 -2.52
N LYS A 584 24.37 -19.49 -2.61
CA LYS A 584 23.95 -18.18 -3.13
C LYS A 584 23.55 -17.19 -2.05
N GLY A 585 23.17 -17.68 -0.87
CA GLY A 585 22.62 -16.88 0.21
C GLY A 585 23.62 -16.00 0.94
N SER A 586 23.06 -15.09 1.72
CA SER A 586 23.71 -14.13 2.60
C SER A 586 24.37 -14.80 3.81
N ALA A 587 25.05 -14.00 4.64
CA ALA A 587 25.57 -14.49 5.92
C ALA A 587 24.45 -14.93 6.89
N ALA A 588 23.29 -14.24 6.85
CA ALA A 588 22.14 -14.58 7.67
C ALA A 588 21.52 -15.93 7.26
N ASP A 589 21.47 -16.20 5.96
CA ASP A 589 20.93 -17.46 5.41
C ASP A 589 21.78 -18.65 5.81
N LYS A 590 23.11 -18.51 5.72
CA LYS A 590 24.08 -19.52 6.17
C LYS A 590 23.95 -19.79 7.67
N GLU A 591 23.73 -18.74 8.46
CA GLU A 591 23.52 -18.88 9.89
C GLU A 591 22.20 -19.60 10.18
N PHE A 592 21.11 -19.24 9.52
CA PHE A 592 19.82 -19.91 9.66
C PHE A 592 19.89 -21.38 9.30
N PHE A 593 20.47 -21.72 8.14
CA PHE A 593 20.63 -23.09 7.67
C PHE A 593 21.41 -23.95 8.68
N LYS A 594 22.52 -23.42 9.22
CA LYS A 594 23.35 -24.14 10.17
C LYS A 594 22.74 -24.22 11.58
N ASN A 595 22.23 -23.10 12.09
CA ASN A 595 21.86 -22.98 13.50
C ASN A 595 20.42 -23.38 13.77
N TYR A 596 19.51 -23.31 12.79
CA TYR A 596 18.10 -23.63 12.96
C TYR A 596 17.67 -24.84 12.15
N LEU A 597 18.03 -24.94 10.86
CA LEU A 597 17.78 -26.16 10.09
C LEU A 597 18.74 -27.31 10.47
N LYS A 598 19.80 -27.00 11.23
CA LYS A 598 20.81 -27.96 11.73
C LYS A 598 21.43 -28.81 10.62
N ALA A 599 21.55 -28.25 9.43
CA ALA A 599 22.08 -28.92 8.24
C ALA A 599 23.46 -28.36 7.84
N ASN A 600 24.21 -29.13 7.06
CA ASN A 600 25.46 -28.70 6.45
C ASN A 600 25.42 -28.95 4.94
N TYR A 601 25.65 -27.91 4.16
CA TYR A 601 25.69 -27.99 2.71
C TYR A 601 27.09 -28.45 2.26
N ILE A 602 27.14 -29.41 1.34
CA ILE A 602 28.39 -30.03 0.88
C ILE A 602 28.78 -29.47 -0.49
N SER A 603 27.91 -29.64 -1.48
CA SER A 603 28.04 -29.16 -2.85
C SER A 603 26.69 -29.29 -3.55
N ASP A 604 26.58 -28.67 -4.73
CA ASP A 604 25.40 -28.83 -5.58
C ASP A 604 25.38 -30.21 -6.22
N ALA A 605 24.19 -30.81 -6.33
CA ALA A 605 23.92 -32.13 -6.89
C ALA A 605 25.02 -33.18 -6.61
N PRO A 606 25.40 -33.45 -5.34
CA PRO A 606 26.51 -34.34 -5.03
C PRO A 606 26.17 -35.75 -5.55
N ASN A 607 26.92 -36.20 -6.57
CA ASN A 607 26.71 -37.45 -7.32
C ASN A 607 25.53 -37.46 -8.32
N ASN A 608 25.13 -36.31 -8.89
CA ASN A 608 23.98 -36.21 -9.82
C ASN A 608 22.66 -36.74 -9.21
N LYS A 609 22.49 -36.58 -7.90
CA LYS A 609 21.24 -36.88 -7.20
C LYS A 609 20.76 -35.59 -6.54
N SER A 610 19.50 -35.23 -6.79
CA SER A 610 18.81 -34.23 -6.00
C SER A 610 18.42 -34.80 -4.64
#